data_AF-A0A9W9YV32-F1
#
_entry.id   AF-A0A9W9YV32-F1
#
_cell.length_a   1.000
_cell.length_b   1.000
_cell.length_c   1.000
_cell.angle_alpha   90.00
_cell.angle_beta   90.00
_cell.angle_gamma   90.00
#
_symmetry.space_group_name_H-M   'P 1'
#
loop_
_entity.id
_entity.type
_entity.pdbx_description
1 polymer ?
#
loop_
_entity_poly.entity_id
_entity_poly.type
_entity_poly.pdbx_seq_one_letter_code
_entity_poly.pdbx_strand_id
1 'polypeptide(L)'
;MLTMGEDFQYENANTWYKNLDKLIRYVNETRQSDLFTWKLRFSSAGGNEQDEAMRTEVKKLVQEKRLEFINAGWCMNDEAATHYNAIIDQMTYGLNFVEETFGSDARPRIAWHIDPFGHSSEQASIFAQMSFDGFFLGRIDYDDKKLRLKQQRMELVWRGSRNLAKYSDIFTGVLYNGYAAPPGFCYDQSCRDAPIQDDPNLFDLNVKETRRKDSWNATCAQGIAV
;
A
#
# COMPACT_ATOMS: atom_id res chain seq x y z
N MET A 1 4.34 7.38 -4.18
CA MET A 1 3.76 6.03 -3.96
C MET A 1 2.28 6.23 -3.76
N LEU A 2 1.45 5.72 -4.68
CA LEU A 2 0.00 5.83 -4.60
C LEU A 2 -0.54 4.43 -4.30
N THR A 3 -0.87 4.16 -3.05
CA THR A 3 -1.31 2.82 -2.63
C THR A 3 -2.81 2.66 -2.84
N MET A 4 -3.25 1.58 -3.47
CA MET A 4 -4.65 1.29 -3.75
C MET A 4 -5.10 -0.02 -3.10
N GLY A 5 -5.96 0.07 -2.10
CA GLY A 5 -6.54 -1.08 -1.43
C GLY A 5 -7.37 -0.64 -0.25
N GLU A 6 -8.64 -0.30 -0.50
CA GLU A 6 -9.56 0.13 0.55
C GLU A 6 -10.37 -1.03 1.16
N ASP A 7 -11.04 -0.70 2.27
CA ASP A 7 -11.87 -1.55 3.10
C ASP A 7 -13.16 -2.00 2.38
N PHE A 8 -13.64 -3.22 2.69
CA PHE A 8 -14.97 -3.76 2.34
C PHE A 8 -15.52 -3.66 0.89
N GLN A 9 -14.78 -3.15 -0.10
CA GLN A 9 -15.28 -3.04 -1.48
C GLN A 9 -15.13 -4.32 -2.33
N TYR A 10 -15.26 -5.50 -1.72
CA TYR A 10 -15.36 -6.77 -2.46
C TYR A 10 -16.64 -6.85 -3.31
N GLU A 11 -17.67 -6.06 -2.97
CA GLU A 11 -18.96 -6.05 -3.68
C GLU A 11 -18.91 -5.36 -5.05
N ASN A 12 -17.84 -4.62 -5.40
CA ASN A 12 -17.78 -3.84 -6.64
C ASN A 12 -16.48 -4.03 -7.44
N ALA A 13 -16.12 -5.29 -7.70
CA ALA A 13 -14.94 -5.66 -8.50
C ALA A 13 -14.87 -4.94 -9.86
N ASN A 14 -16.01 -4.68 -10.50
CA ASN A 14 -16.08 -3.97 -11.77
C ASN A 14 -15.55 -2.53 -11.70
N THR A 15 -15.76 -1.84 -10.57
CA THR A 15 -15.23 -0.48 -10.38
C THR A 15 -13.73 -0.50 -10.20
N TRP A 16 -13.21 -1.50 -9.48
CA TRP A 16 -11.77 -1.72 -9.34
C TRP A 16 -11.08 -2.02 -10.67
N TYR A 17 -11.67 -2.88 -11.50
CA TYR A 17 -11.12 -3.15 -12.84
C TYR A 17 -11.09 -1.90 -13.72
N LYS A 18 -12.16 -1.10 -13.72
CA LYS A 18 -12.17 0.18 -14.47
C LYS A 18 -11.13 1.18 -13.97
N ASN A 19 -10.89 1.22 -12.66
CA ASN A 19 -9.84 2.07 -12.08
C ASN A 19 -8.44 1.58 -12.48
N LEU A 20 -8.24 0.26 -12.53
CA LEU A 20 -6.99 -0.34 -13.01
C LEU A 20 -6.76 -0.08 -14.51
N ASP A 21 -7.79 -0.19 -15.36
CA ASP A 21 -7.67 0.10 -16.79
C ASP A 21 -7.27 1.57 -17.03
N LYS A 22 -7.92 2.50 -16.31
CA LYS A 22 -7.54 3.93 -16.33
C LYS A 22 -6.10 4.11 -15.87
N LEU A 23 -5.69 3.41 -14.82
CA LEU A 23 -4.34 3.51 -14.26
C LEU A 23 -3.28 3.06 -15.26
N ILE A 24 -3.44 1.87 -15.85
CA ILE A 24 -2.50 1.32 -16.83
C ILE A 24 -2.34 2.28 -18.01
N ARG A 25 -3.45 2.87 -18.46
CA ARG A 25 -3.43 3.91 -19.49
C ARG A 25 -2.60 5.12 -19.05
N TYR A 26 -2.87 5.71 -17.87
CA TYR A 26 -2.14 6.88 -17.38
C TYR A 26 -0.65 6.62 -17.17
N VAL A 27 -0.30 5.50 -16.55
CA VAL A 27 1.09 5.09 -16.34
C VAL A 27 1.83 5.05 -17.68
N ASN A 28 1.19 4.53 -18.74
CA ASN A 28 1.75 4.49 -20.09
C ASN A 28 1.85 5.84 -20.78
N GLU A 29 0.93 6.76 -20.51
CA GLU A 29 0.97 8.13 -21.05
C GLU A 29 2.05 8.99 -20.36
N THR A 30 2.28 8.84 -19.05
CA THR A 30 3.19 9.71 -18.27
C THR A 30 4.64 9.22 -18.20
N ARG A 31 4.93 7.95 -18.54
CA ARG A 31 6.25 7.31 -18.39
C ARG A 31 6.85 7.39 -16.97
N GLN A 32 6.06 7.71 -15.95
CA GLN A 32 6.50 7.72 -14.55
C GLN A 32 6.39 6.33 -13.93
N SER A 33 7.31 6.04 -13.00
CA SER A 33 7.29 4.86 -12.15
C SER A 33 6.46 5.15 -10.91
N ASP A 34 5.37 4.42 -10.72
CA ASP A 34 4.50 4.56 -9.56
C ASP A 34 4.40 3.21 -8.84
N LEU A 35 4.60 3.19 -7.52
CA LEU A 35 4.40 1.98 -6.71
C LEU A 35 2.90 1.76 -6.46
N PHE A 36 2.37 0.57 -6.81
CA PHE A 36 0.94 0.25 -6.65
C PHE A 36 0.64 -1.17 -6.22
N THR A 37 -0.29 -1.25 -5.27
CA THR A 37 -0.64 -2.42 -4.50
C THR A 37 -1.82 -3.14 -5.16
N TRP A 38 -1.70 -4.42 -5.45
CA TRP A 38 -2.76 -5.18 -6.12
C TRP A 38 -3.33 -6.25 -5.17
N LYS A 39 -4.63 -6.18 -4.87
CA LYS A 39 -5.37 -7.28 -4.23
C LYS A 39 -5.81 -8.26 -5.31
N LEU A 40 -5.47 -9.52 -5.09
CA LEU A 40 -5.49 -10.59 -6.07
C LEU A 40 -6.90 -11.15 -6.31
N ARG A 41 -7.49 -10.85 -7.46
CA ARG A 41 -8.36 -11.79 -8.17
C ARG A 41 -8.00 -11.79 -9.65
N PHE A 42 -7.13 -12.72 -10.04
CA PHE A 42 -6.88 -12.99 -11.46
C PHE A 42 -7.45 -14.33 -11.93
N SER A 43 -8.03 -15.12 -11.04
CA SER A 43 -8.66 -16.40 -11.40
C SER A 43 -9.41 -16.93 -10.19
N SER A 44 -10.75 -17.03 -10.26
CA SER A 44 -11.58 -18.05 -9.57
C SER A 44 -13.08 -17.72 -9.43
N ALA A 45 -13.61 -16.65 -10.02
CA ALA A 45 -14.99 -16.75 -10.53
C ALA A 45 -14.99 -16.55 -12.03
N GLY A 46 -15.73 -17.42 -12.71
CA GLY A 46 -15.88 -17.46 -14.16
C GLY A 46 -16.13 -16.06 -14.73
N GLY A 47 -15.19 -15.62 -15.56
CA GLY A 47 -15.18 -14.33 -16.21
C GLY A 47 -13.77 -13.99 -16.69
N ASN A 48 -13.37 -14.55 -17.84
CA ASN A 48 -12.21 -14.05 -18.60
C ASN A 48 -12.56 -12.66 -19.15
N GLU A 49 -12.55 -11.61 -18.32
CA GLU A 49 -12.98 -10.26 -18.73
C GLU A 49 -11.81 -9.33 -19.11
N GLN A 50 -10.56 -9.81 -19.08
CA GLN A 50 -9.37 -9.02 -19.44
C GLN A 50 -8.71 -9.59 -20.70
N ASP A 51 -8.59 -8.76 -21.73
CA ASP A 51 -7.96 -9.09 -23.01
C ASP A 51 -6.49 -9.50 -22.83
N GLU A 52 -6.02 -10.44 -23.67
CA GLU A 52 -4.64 -10.95 -23.65
C GLU A 52 -3.59 -9.84 -23.79
N ALA A 53 -3.92 -8.79 -24.55
CA ALA A 53 -3.11 -7.58 -24.68
C ALA A 53 -2.90 -6.86 -23.34
N MET A 54 -3.96 -6.72 -22.53
CA MET A 54 -3.86 -6.07 -21.21
C MET A 54 -3.00 -6.89 -20.26
N ARG A 55 -3.16 -8.22 -20.26
CA ARG A 55 -2.33 -9.12 -19.44
C ARG A 55 -0.85 -8.99 -19.79
N THR A 56 -0.53 -8.87 -21.07
CA THR A 56 0.84 -8.69 -21.55
C THR A 56 1.41 -7.34 -21.09
N GLU A 57 0.62 -6.28 -21.18
CA GLU A 57 1.04 -4.95 -20.75
C GLU A 57 1.29 -4.87 -19.24
N VAL A 58 0.41 -5.47 -18.41
CA VAL A 58 0.63 -5.52 -16.96
C VAL A 58 1.91 -6.28 -16.62
N LYS A 59 2.17 -7.41 -17.26
CA LYS A 59 3.43 -8.15 -17.06
C LYS A 59 4.65 -7.30 -17.40
N LYS A 60 4.60 -6.57 -18.51
CA LYS A 60 5.67 -5.64 -18.91
C LYS A 60 5.86 -4.53 -17.86
N LEU A 61 4.79 -3.92 -17.37
CA LEU A 61 4.87 -2.87 -16.35
C LEU A 61 5.48 -3.35 -15.02
N VAL A 62 5.17 -4.58 -14.61
CA VAL A 62 5.77 -5.22 -13.43
C VAL A 62 7.26 -5.50 -13.64
N GLN A 63 7.63 -5.99 -14.83
CA GLN A 63 9.05 -6.20 -15.20
C GLN A 63 9.83 -4.89 -15.23
N GLU A 64 9.21 -3.81 -15.71
CA GLU A 64 9.77 -2.45 -15.72
C GLU A 64 9.78 -1.78 -14.34
N LYS A 65 9.27 -2.45 -13.28
CA LYS A 65 9.13 -1.90 -11.92
C LYS A 65 8.28 -0.62 -11.86
N ARG A 66 7.38 -0.45 -12.83
CA ARG A 66 6.39 0.63 -12.86
C ARG A 66 5.08 0.23 -12.16
N LEU A 67 4.94 -1.05 -11.80
CA LEU A 67 3.93 -1.59 -10.90
C LEU A 67 4.63 -2.56 -9.94
N GLU A 68 4.30 -2.52 -8.65
CA GLU A 68 4.92 -3.36 -7.63
C GLU A 68 3.90 -3.89 -6.62
N PHE A 69 3.78 -5.21 -6.52
CA PHE A 69 2.94 -5.83 -5.50
C PHE A 69 3.46 -5.51 -4.10
N ILE A 70 2.55 -5.17 -3.19
CA ILE A 70 2.84 -5.16 -1.75
C ILE A 70 1.83 -6.04 -1.03
N ASN A 71 2.26 -6.62 0.08
CA ASN A 71 1.57 -7.69 0.82
C ASN A 71 1.34 -8.95 -0.03
N ALA A 72 0.50 -8.86 -1.07
CA ALA A 72 0.17 -9.93 -2.02
C ALA A 72 -0.38 -11.22 -1.38
N GLY A 73 -0.96 -11.13 -0.18
CA GLY A 73 -1.90 -12.14 0.28
C GLY A 73 -3.16 -12.14 -0.57
N TRP A 74 -3.95 -13.22 -0.46
CA TRP A 74 -5.28 -13.25 -1.06
C TRP A 74 -6.16 -12.10 -0.55
N CYS A 75 -5.98 -11.74 0.72
CA CYS A 75 -6.53 -10.52 1.30
C CYS A 75 -5.55 -9.87 2.28
N MET A 76 -5.95 -8.72 2.81
CA MET A 76 -5.33 -8.14 4.01
C MET A 76 -6.09 -8.72 5.20
N ASN A 77 -5.55 -9.78 5.81
CA ASN A 77 -6.26 -10.50 6.88
C ASN A 77 -6.34 -9.68 8.17
N ASP A 78 -7.39 -9.94 8.96
CA ASP A 78 -7.45 -9.48 10.36
C ASP A 78 -6.33 -10.14 11.19
N GLU A 79 -5.95 -9.52 12.30
CA GLU A 79 -4.87 -9.97 13.18
C GLU A 79 -5.35 -10.38 14.59
N ALA A 80 -6.63 -10.18 14.92
CA ALA A 80 -7.17 -10.51 16.23
C ALA A 80 -7.91 -11.86 16.26
N ALA A 81 -8.72 -12.14 15.23
CA ALA A 81 -9.61 -13.31 15.17
C ALA A 81 -9.14 -14.39 14.18
N THR A 82 -7.95 -14.26 13.61
CA THR A 82 -7.39 -15.21 12.64
C THR A 82 -6.44 -16.21 13.30
N HIS A 83 -6.47 -17.45 12.82
CA HIS A 83 -5.52 -18.47 13.24
C HIS A 83 -4.31 -18.47 12.31
N TYR A 84 -3.09 -18.61 12.85
CA TYR A 84 -1.83 -18.51 12.09
C TYR A 84 -1.77 -19.41 10.85
N ASN A 85 -2.29 -20.65 10.93
CA ASN A 85 -2.39 -21.53 9.76
C ASN A 85 -3.19 -20.90 8.61
N ALA A 86 -4.34 -20.28 8.90
CA ALA A 86 -5.17 -19.63 7.88
C ALA A 86 -4.51 -18.38 7.30
N ILE A 87 -3.71 -17.66 8.11
CA ILE A 87 -2.88 -16.54 7.64
C ILE A 87 -1.83 -17.05 6.65
N ILE A 88 -1.14 -18.14 6.97
CA ILE A 88 -0.14 -18.75 6.08
C ILE A 88 -0.80 -19.24 4.79
N ASP A 89 -1.95 -19.91 4.87
CA ASP A 89 -2.65 -20.44 3.69
C ASP A 89 -3.06 -19.31 2.72
N GLN A 90 -3.68 -18.23 3.23
CA GLN A 90 -4.13 -17.13 2.37
C GLN A 90 -2.94 -16.35 1.78
N MET A 91 -1.85 -16.17 2.54
CA MET A 91 -0.62 -15.55 2.04
C MET A 91 0.03 -16.43 0.97
N THR A 92 0.14 -17.74 1.21
CA THR A 92 0.73 -18.69 0.27
C THR A 92 -0.03 -18.69 -1.05
N TYR A 93 -1.35 -18.68 -1.00
CA TYR A 93 -2.17 -18.67 -2.21
C TYR A 93 -1.94 -17.41 -3.07
N GLY A 94 -1.91 -16.23 -2.43
CA GLY A 94 -1.66 -14.97 -3.14
C GLY A 94 -0.22 -14.85 -3.67
N LEU A 95 0.77 -15.20 -2.86
CA LEU A 95 2.18 -15.15 -3.26
C LEU A 95 2.50 -16.17 -4.37
N ASN A 96 1.94 -17.38 -4.31
CA ASN A 96 2.12 -18.38 -5.35
C ASN A 96 1.54 -17.91 -6.69
N PHE A 97 0.37 -17.26 -6.65
CA PHE A 97 -0.18 -16.66 -7.85
C PHE A 97 0.76 -15.62 -8.48
N VAL A 98 1.35 -14.74 -7.66
CA VAL A 98 2.27 -13.69 -8.15
C VAL A 98 3.50 -14.34 -8.78
N GLU A 99 4.06 -15.34 -8.12
CA GLU A 99 5.20 -16.12 -8.62
C GLU A 99 4.89 -16.77 -9.97
N GLU A 100 3.78 -17.52 -10.07
CA GLU A 100 3.41 -18.24 -11.29
C GLU A 100 3.06 -17.30 -12.46
N THR A 101 2.49 -16.13 -12.17
CA THR A 101 1.98 -15.22 -13.21
C THR A 101 3.02 -14.21 -13.67
N PHE A 102 3.81 -13.66 -12.75
CA PHE A 102 4.72 -12.54 -12.98
C PHE A 102 6.19 -12.89 -12.73
N GLY A 103 6.48 -14.05 -12.13
CA GLY A 103 7.82 -14.53 -11.82
C GLY A 103 8.39 -13.98 -10.50
N SER A 104 9.49 -14.59 -10.05
CA SER A 104 10.19 -14.26 -8.80
C SER A 104 10.56 -12.79 -8.62
N ASP A 105 10.82 -12.06 -9.70
CA ASP A 105 11.13 -10.63 -9.63
C ASP A 105 9.94 -9.80 -9.14
N ALA A 106 8.71 -10.27 -9.30
CA ALA A 106 7.50 -9.58 -8.88
C ALA A 106 7.16 -9.78 -7.39
N ARG A 107 7.96 -10.58 -6.67
CA ARG A 107 7.74 -10.86 -5.26
C ARG A 107 7.69 -9.56 -4.43
N PRO A 108 6.66 -9.37 -3.58
CA PRO A 108 6.54 -8.18 -2.76
C PRO A 108 7.64 -8.11 -1.70
N ARG A 109 8.14 -6.91 -1.43
CA ARG A 109 9.13 -6.65 -0.36
C ARG A 109 8.52 -6.10 0.92
N ILE A 110 7.37 -5.45 0.80
CA ILE A 110 6.72 -4.74 1.89
C ILE A 110 5.36 -5.37 2.22
N ALA A 111 5.13 -5.68 3.49
CA ALA A 111 3.83 -6.04 4.02
C ALA A 111 3.02 -4.78 4.36
N TRP A 112 1.71 -4.83 4.14
CA TRP A 112 0.85 -3.63 4.17
C TRP A 112 -0.47 -3.90 4.85
N HIS A 113 -0.56 -3.56 6.14
CA HIS A 113 -1.76 -3.72 6.97
C HIS A 113 -2.24 -2.37 7.47
N ILE A 114 -2.90 -1.62 6.59
CA ILE A 114 -3.37 -0.27 6.92
C ILE A 114 -4.68 -0.23 7.71
N ASP A 115 -5.47 -1.29 7.63
CA ASP A 115 -6.85 -1.30 8.13
C ASP A 115 -7.21 -2.32 9.22
N PRO A 116 -6.42 -3.37 9.51
CA PRO A 116 -6.69 -4.21 10.67
C PRO A 116 -6.77 -3.43 11.98
N PHE A 117 -7.70 -3.82 12.86
CA PHE A 117 -8.00 -3.11 14.10
C PHE A 117 -7.05 -3.51 15.23
N GLY A 118 -5.80 -3.07 15.12
CA GLY A 118 -4.71 -3.49 15.99
C GLY A 118 -3.87 -4.59 15.35
N HIS A 119 -2.66 -4.77 15.87
CA HIS A 119 -1.64 -5.61 15.24
C HIS A 119 -1.04 -6.62 16.22
N SER A 120 -0.83 -7.85 15.76
CA SER A 120 -0.32 -8.96 16.55
C SER A 120 1.19 -9.14 16.37
N SER A 121 1.88 -9.52 17.44
CA SER A 121 3.32 -9.86 17.35
C SER A 121 3.57 -11.08 16.47
N GLU A 122 2.60 -11.98 16.39
CA GLU A 122 2.68 -13.18 15.55
C GLU A 122 2.65 -12.81 14.06
N GLN A 123 1.81 -11.86 13.64
CA GLN A 123 1.78 -11.40 12.25
C GLN A 123 3.14 -10.81 11.83
N ALA A 124 3.77 -9.99 12.69
CA ALA A 124 5.11 -9.46 12.44
C ALA A 124 6.15 -10.58 12.31
N SER A 125 6.08 -11.59 13.19
CA SER A 125 6.95 -12.76 13.15
C SER A 125 6.76 -13.57 11.87
N ILE A 126 5.52 -13.77 11.43
CA ILE A 126 5.19 -14.50 10.20
C ILE A 126 5.70 -13.74 8.97
N PHE A 127 5.50 -12.41 8.89
CA PHE A 127 6.02 -11.62 7.78
C PHE A 127 7.55 -11.60 7.70
N ALA A 128 8.24 -11.53 8.85
CA ALA A 128 9.69 -11.65 8.90
C ALA A 128 10.16 -13.02 8.35
N GLN A 129 9.50 -14.10 8.75
CA GLN A 129 9.81 -15.46 8.27
C GLN A 129 9.46 -15.65 6.79
N MET A 130 8.42 -14.97 6.31
CA MET A 130 8.10 -14.84 4.88
C MET A 130 9.07 -13.91 4.15
N SER A 131 10.18 -13.46 4.75
CA SER A 131 11.21 -12.62 4.13
C SER A 131 10.64 -11.33 3.52
N PHE A 132 9.71 -10.68 4.23
CA PHE A 132 9.38 -9.27 3.98
C PHE A 132 10.44 -8.38 4.65
N ASP A 133 10.82 -7.31 3.94
CA ASP A 133 11.82 -6.35 4.40
C ASP A 133 11.20 -5.31 5.36
N GLY A 134 9.91 -4.99 5.18
CA GLY A 134 9.22 -4.01 6.00
C GLY A 134 7.71 -4.27 6.13
N PHE A 135 7.12 -3.69 7.16
CA PHE A 135 5.71 -3.83 7.52
C PHE A 135 5.11 -2.47 7.90
N PHE A 136 4.10 -2.01 7.17
CA PHE A 136 3.47 -0.71 7.44
C PHE A 136 2.06 -0.85 7.99
N LEU A 137 1.80 -0.04 9.02
CA LEU A 137 0.61 -0.08 9.85
C LEU A 137 -0.16 1.24 9.75
N GLY A 138 -1.49 1.16 9.66
CA GLY A 138 -2.34 2.36 9.69
C GLY A 138 -2.93 2.64 11.07
N ARG A 139 -3.40 1.61 11.79
CA ARG A 139 -4.18 1.75 13.02
C ARG A 139 -3.37 1.30 14.24
N ILE A 140 -3.11 2.24 15.14
CA ILE A 140 -2.57 1.97 16.47
C ILE A 140 -3.36 2.75 17.52
N ASP A 141 -3.19 2.40 18.79
CA ASP A 141 -3.80 3.16 19.88
C ASP A 141 -3.45 4.66 19.79
N TYR A 142 -4.43 5.51 20.06
CA TYR A 142 -4.30 6.95 19.88
C TYR A 142 -3.31 7.59 20.86
N ASP A 143 -3.18 7.06 22.07
CA ASP A 143 -2.20 7.56 23.05
C ASP A 143 -0.79 7.04 22.73
N ASP A 144 -0.64 5.79 22.23
CA ASP A 144 0.64 5.32 21.69
C ASP A 144 1.07 6.19 20.50
N LYS A 145 0.17 6.52 19.57
CA LYS A 145 0.48 7.40 18.43
C LYS A 145 0.96 8.78 18.86
N LYS A 146 0.28 9.43 19.80
CA LYS A 146 0.71 10.73 20.36
C LYS A 146 2.11 10.65 20.97
N LEU A 147 2.38 9.57 21.71
CA LEU A 147 3.68 9.38 22.35
C LEU A 147 4.77 9.12 21.31
N ARG A 148 4.50 8.32 20.28
CA ARG A 148 5.45 8.02 19.20
C ARG A 148 5.81 9.26 18.39
N LEU A 149 4.83 10.11 18.08
CA LEU A 149 5.07 11.39 17.39
C LEU A 149 5.96 12.32 18.22
N LYS A 150 5.74 12.42 19.54
CA LYS A 150 6.58 13.23 20.43
C LYS A 150 8.01 12.71 20.54
N GLN A 151 8.18 11.39 20.50
CA GLN A 151 9.46 10.71 20.71
C GLN A 151 10.19 10.36 19.41
N GLN A 152 9.63 10.68 18.24
CA GLN A 152 10.19 10.32 16.92
C GLN A 152 10.42 8.81 16.76
N ARG A 153 9.48 7.99 17.24
CA ARG A 153 9.52 6.51 17.19
C ARG A 153 8.35 5.90 16.40
N MET A 154 7.97 6.56 15.32
CA MET A 154 6.96 6.06 14.37
C MET A 154 7.50 4.90 13.53
N GLU A 155 8.82 4.77 13.44
CA GLU A 155 9.52 3.70 12.76
C GLU A 155 10.37 2.94 13.78
N LEU A 156 10.39 1.61 13.69
CA LEU A 156 11.14 0.75 14.59
C LEU A 156 11.47 -0.59 13.93
N VAL A 157 12.42 -1.33 14.50
CA VAL A 157 12.54 -2.77 14.23
C VAL A 157 11.67 -3.50 15.24
N TRP A 158 10.62 -4.17 14.77
CA TRP A 158 9.72 -4.94 15.61
C TRP A 158 10.18 -6.39 15.67
N ARG A 159 10.52 -6.86 16.87
CA ARG A 159 10.77 -8.28 17.16
C ARG A 159 9.46 -8.99 17.51
N GLY A 160 8.95 -9.81 16.59
CA GLY A 160 7.68 -10.51 16.75
C GLY A 160 7.74 -11.70 17.72
N SER A 161 8.89 -12.36 17.85
CA SER A 161 9.05 -13.56 18.68
C SER A 161 10.24 -13.47 19.64
N ARG A 162 10.02 -13.90 20.89
CA ARG A 162 11.08 -14.02 21.90
C ARG A 162 12.03 -15.20 21.64
N ASN A 163 11.56 -16.21 20.92
CA ASN A 163 12.28 -17.47 20.72
C ASN A 163 13.08 -17.47 19.41
N LEU A 164 12.60 -16.77 18.37
CA LEU A 164 13.22 -16.75 17.05
C LEU A 164 14.30 -15.67 16.89
N ALA A 165 14.49 -14.83 17.91
CA ALA A 165 15.45 -13.73 17.91
C ALA A 165 15.38 -12.92 16.60
N LYS A 166 16.50 -12.73 15.90
CA LYS A 166 16.61 -11.93 14.67
C LYS A 166 15.77 -12.44 13.50
N TYR A 167 15.38 -13.72 13.48
CA TYR A 167 14.53 -14.27 12.41
C TYR A 167 13.09 -13.76 12.46
N SER A 168 12.71 -13.07 13.54
CA SER A 168 11.40 -12.43 13.70
C SER A 168 11.48 -10.90 13.73
N ASP A 169 12.64 -10.32 13.39
CA ASP A 169 12.83 -8.88 13.34
C ASP A 169 12.36 -8.36 11.96
N ILE A 170 11.46 -7.38 11.96
CA ILE A 170 10.97 -6.71 10.74
C ILE A 170 10.93 -5.20 10.93
N PHE A 171 11.37 -4.44 9.92
CA PHE A 171 11.22 -2.99 9.95
C PHE A 171 9.73 -2.65 9.93
N THR A 172 9.26 -1.85 10.88
CA THR A 172 7.86 -1.50 11.03
C THR A 172 7.70 0.01 11.01
N GLY A 173 6.82 0.51 10.13
CA GLY A 173 6.48 1.91 10.02
C GLY A 173 5.01 2.16 10.33
N VAL A 174 4.71 3.06 11.27
CA VAL A 174 3.35 3.53 11.50
C VAL A 174 3.09 4.74 10.61
N LEU A 175 2.02 4.70 9.82
CA LEU A 175 1.68 5.79 8.91
C LEU A 175 1.21 7.05 9.66
N TYR A 176 1.64 8.20 9.16
CA TYR A 176 1.39 9.50 9.80
C TYR A 176 -0.10 9.85 9.84
N ASN A 177 -0.78 9.85 8.70
CA ASN A 177 -2.19 10.26 8.57
C ASN A 177 -3.14 9.06 8.39
N GLY A 178 -2.92 7.99 9.15
CA GLY A 178 -3.58 6.71 8.83
C GLY A 178 -3.18 6.30 7.42
N TYR A 179 -4.14 5.98 6.56
CA TYR A 179 -3.89 5.67 5.15
C TYR A 179 -4.52 6.69 4.19
N ALA A 180 -4.89 7.87 4.69
CA ALA A 180 -5.47 8.95 3.89
C ALA A 180 -4.39 9.90 3.36
N ALA A 181 -4.67 10.51 2.21
CA ALA A 181 -3.89 11.63 1.70
C ALA A 181 -3.81 12.76 2.76
N PRO A 182 -2.73 13.55 2.78
CA PRO A 182 -2.67 14.76 3.60
C PRO A 182 -3.86 15.69 3.29
N PRO A 183 -4.36 16.46 4.26
CA PRO A 183 -5.46 17.39 4.03
C PRO A 183 -5.15 18.36 2.87
N GLY A 184 -6.06 18.48 1.90
CA GLY A 184 -5.89 19.33 0.72
C GLY A 184 -5.21 18.64 -0.48
N PHE A 185 -4.92 17.34 -0.37
CA PHE A 185 -4.24 16.54 -1.42
C PHE A 185 -5.03 15.30 -1.84
N CYS A 186 -6.33 15.24 -1.56
CA CYS A 186 -7.16 14.16 -2.05
C CYS A 186 -7.73 14.48 -3.44
N TYR A 187 -7.13 13.88 -4.47
CA TYR A 187 -7.54 14.05 -5.88
C TYR A 187 -8.37 12.90 -6.44
N ASP A 188 -8.98 12.09 -5.56
CA ASP A 188 -9.92 11.07 -5.99
C ASP A 188 -11.28 11.70 -6.37
N GLN A 189 -12.05 11.01 -7.21
CA GLN A 189 -13.38 11.44 -7.69
C GLN A 189 -14.38 11.68 -6.54
N SER A 190 -14.20 11.01 -5.41
CA SER A 190 -15.04 11.16 -4.21
C SER A 190 -14.67 12.37 -3.35
N CYS A 191 -13.49 12.95 -3.58
CA CYS A 191 -12.96 14.06 -2.81
C CYS A 191 -13.39 15.43 -3.34
N ARG A 192 -13.25 16.44 -2.48
CA ARG A 192 -13.68 17.83 -2.76
C ARG A 192 -12.53 18.83 -2.71
N ASP A 193 -11.29 18.35 -2.60
CA ASP A 193 -10.12 19.22 -2.63
C ASP A 193 -10.00 19.87 -4.01
N ALA A 194 -9.56 21.12 -4.03
CA ALA A 194 -9.43 21.87 -5.28
C ALA A 194 -8.37 21.20 -6.18
N PRO A 195 -8.63 21.02 -7.49
CA PRO A 195 -7.62 20.54 -8.41
C PRO A 195 -6.48 21.55 -8.51
N ILE A 196 -5.29 21.08 -8.89
CA ILE A 196 -4.18 21.99 -9.19
C ILE A 196 -4.52 22.75 -10.47
N GLN A 197 -4.63 24.07 -10.37
CA GLN A 197 -4.85 24.99 -11.48
C GLN A 197 -3.57 25.79 -11.68
N ASP A 198 -2.94 25.60 -12.84
CA ASP A 198 -1.65 26.19 -13.21
C ASP A 198 -1.69 27.08 -14.45
N ASP A 199 -2.83 27.17 -15.15
CA ASP A 199 -3.01 28.06 -16.31
C ASP A 199 -3.31 29.49 -15.84
N PRO A 200 -2.41 30.47 -16.04
CA PRO A 200 -2.58 31.85 -15.60
C PRO A 200 -3.72 32.59 -16.30
N ASN A 201 -4.31 32.02 -17.36
CA ASN A 201 -5.42 32.63 -18.10
C ASN A 201 -6.80 32.24 -17.58
N LEU A 202 -6.88 31.31 -16.63
CA LEU A 202 -8.12 30.91 -15.97
C LEU A 202 -8.22 31.49 -14.56
N PHE A 203 -9.43 31.53 -14.01
CA PHE A 203 -9.66 31.89 -12.62
C PHE A 203 -9.12 30.80 -11.68
N ASP A 204 -8.96 31.16 -10.39
CA ASP A 204 -8.60 30.24 -9.31
C ASP A 204 -7.19 29.61 -9.41
N LEU A 205 -6.22 30.34 -9.97
CA LEU A 205 -4.80 29.96 -9.98
C LEU A 205 -4.29 29.69 -8.56
N ASN A 206 -3.95 28.42 -8.28
CA ASN A 206 -3.67 27.97 -6.91
C ASN A 206 -2.29 27.34 -6.70
N VAL A 207 -1.44 27.25 -7.73
CA VAL A 207 -0.09 26.62 -7.65
C VAL A 207 0.73 27.09 -6.44
N LYS A 208 0.76 28.40 -6.17
CA LYS A 208 1.53 28.96 -5.05
C LYS A 208 0.95 28.61 -3.69
N GLU A 209 -0.37 28.48 -3.59
CA GLU A 209 -1.05 28.09 -2.35
C GLU A 209 -0.89 26.60 -2.11
N THR A 210 -1.12 25.77 -3.12
CA THR A 210 -0.94 24.31 -3.06
C THR A 210 0.50 23.96 -2.66
N ARG A 211 1.51 24.61 -3.27
CA ARG A 211 2.92 24.42 -2.89
C ARG A 211 3.22 24.84 -1.44
N ARG A 212 2.48 25.79 -0.86
CA ARG A 212 2.61 26.15 0.56
C ARG A 212 1.91 25.14 1.47
N LYS A 213 0.80 24.54 1.03
CA LYS A 213 0.20 23.39 1.73
C LYS A 213 1.11 22.16 1.66
N ASP A 214 1.85 22.00 0.57
CA ASP A 214 2.93 21.02 0.38
C ASP A 214 4.17 21.33 1.23
N SER A 215 4.26 22.50 1.88
CA SER A 215 5.45 22.90 2.63
C SER A 215 5.60 22.02 3.88
N TRP A 216 6.20 20.85 3.68
CA TRP A 216 7.47 20.35 4.20
C TRP A 216 7.81 20.60 5.67
N ASN A 217 7.19 21.53 6.40
CA ASN A 217 7.40 21.75 7.82
C ASN A 217 6.94 20.57 8.69
N ALA A 218 5.96 19.77 8.23
CA ALA A 218 5.59 18.53 8.91
C ALA A 218 6.59 17.38 8.62
N THR A 219 7.11 17.30 7.40
CA THR A 219 8.01 16.23 6.95
C THR A 219 9.48 16.50 7.32
N CYS A 220 9.96 17.74 7.22
CA CYS A 220 11.33 18.14 7.62
C CYS A 220 11.53 18.18 9.13
N ALA A 221 10.49 18.41 9.94
CA ALA A 221 10.64 18.32 11.39
C ALA A 221 11.04 16.89 11.84
N GLN A 222 10.73 15.87 11.03
CA GLN A 222 11.14 14.48 11.24
C GLN A 222 12.49 14.17 10.58
N GLY A 223 12.82 14.83 9.47
CA GLY A 223 14.08 14.63 8.73
C GLY A 223 15.32 15.36 9.28
N ILE A 224 15.18 16.23 10.29
CA ILE A 224 16.29 17.02 10.86
C ILE A 224 16.84 16.42 12.18
N ALA A 225 16.29 15.29 12.64
CA ALA A 225 16.77 14.59 13.83
C ALA A 225 17.34 13.20 13.48
N VAL A 226 18.36 13.16 12.62
CA VAL A 226 19.30 12.03 12.48
C VAL A 226 20.72 12.57 12.51
#